data_AF-A0A7M3Z7M2-F1
#
_entry.id   AF-A0A7M3Z7M2-F1
#
_cell.length_a   1.000
_cell.length_b   1.000
_cell.length_c   1.000
_cell.angle_alpha   90.00
_cell.angle_beta   90.00
_cell.angle_gamma   90.00
#
_symmetry.space_group_name_H-M   'P 1'
#
loop_
_entity.id
_entity.type
_entity.pdbx_description
1 polymer ?
#
loop_
_entity_poly.entity_id
_entity_poly.type
_entity_poly.pdbx_seq_one_letter_code
_entity_poly.pdbx_strand_id
1 'polypeptide(L)'
;MAVDVEDLWLQAIDAQDEGDRDEMCRLSDDIIAAEPEYAEAWWMRANLELPAQGMPNLREASRCLRACRKVVEYDPENRRAWWRGGQILVEELGMLEEALSWWQLRREVSPTDPEPLIEQVAILADLGQYGIASERLNQLWMEGMDAMAHSQLMRIARLHG
;
A
#
# COMPACT_ATOMS: atom_id res chain seq x y z
N MET A 1 7.76 -28.23 -20.29
CA MET A 1 8.86 -27.35 -19.86
C MET A 1 8.29 -26.50 -18.74
N ALA A 2 8.96 -26.38 -17.60
CA ALA A 2 8.49 -25.46 -16.56
C ALA A 2 8.47 -24.04 -17.15
N VAL A 3 7.45 -23.25 -16.83
CA VAL A 3 7.42 -21.84 -17.18
C VAL A 3 8.54 -21.16 -16.38
N ASP A 4 9.40 -20.42 -17.07
CA ASP A 4 10.48 -19.65 -16.43
C ASP A 4 9.94 -18.27 -16.08
N VAL A 5 9.55 -18.09 -14.82
CA VAL A 5 8.96 -16.84 -14.33
C VAL A 5 9.99 -15.70 -14.34
N GLU A 6 11.27 -15.99 -14.14
CA GLU A 6 12.32 -14.98 -14.15
C GLU A 6 12.53 -14.42 -15.56
N ASP A 7 12.53 -15.28 -16.57
CA ASP A 7 12.57 -14.86 -17.98
C ASP A 7 11.33 -14.05 -18.38
N LEU A 8 10.13 -14.48 -17.97
CA LEU A 8 8.91 -13.72 -18.21
C LEU A 8 8.95 -12.34 -17.53
N TRP A 9 9.52 -12.25 -16.32
CA TRP A 9 9.67 -10.98 -15.61
C TRP A 9 10.66 -10.04 -16.29
N LEU A 10 11.77 -10.56 -16.81
CA LEU A 10 12.72 -9.76 -17.61
C LEU A 10 12.04 -9.19 -18.86
N GLN A 11 11.30 -10.00 -19.59
CA GLN A 11 10.51 -9.52 -20.74
C GLN A 11 9.49 -8.45 -20.33
N ALA A 12 8.91 -8.57 -19.13
CA ALA A 12 7.93 -7.61 -18.64
C ALA A 12 8.55 -6.26 -18.27
N ILE A 13 9.81 -6.26 -17.81
CA ILE A 13 10.60 -5.05 -17.61
C ILE A 13 10.94 -4.41 -18.96
N ASP A 14 11.38 -5.19 -19.95
CA ASP A 14 11.69 -4.68 -21.29
C ASP A 14 10.45 -4.03 -21.94
N ALA A 15 9.29 -4.70 -21.86
CA ALA A 15 8.01 -4.15 -22.33
C ALA A 15 7.61 -2.87 -21.58
N GLN A 16 7.93 -2.77 -20.29
CA GLN A 16 7.70 -1.56 -19.50
C GLN A 16 8.58 -0.39 -19.97
N ASP A 17 9.85 -0.63 -20.26
CA ASP A 17 10.77 0.38 -20.78
C ASP A 17 10.37 0.86 -22.19
N GLU A 18 9.81 -0.04 -23.00
CA GLU A 18 9.24 0.28 -24.31
C GLU A 18 7.85 0.94 -24.24
N GLY A 19 7.19 0.86 -23.08
CA GLY A 19 5.83 1.35 -22.88
C GLY A 19 4.75 0.51 -23.55
N ASP A 20 5.05 -0.75 -23.91
CA ASP A 20 4.11 -1.68 -24.51
C ASP A 20 3.15 -2.23 -23.44
N ARG A 21 2.07 -1.49 -23.21
CA ARG A 21 1.06 -1.84 -22.20
C ARG A 21 0.36 -3.17 -22.47
N ASP A 22 0.16 -3.53 -23.74
CA ASP A 22 -0.54 -4.77 -24.09
C ASP A 22 0.34 -5.97 -23.74
N GLU A 23 1.62 -5.89 -24.06
CA GLU A 23 2.59 -6.94 -23.72
C GLU A 23 2.82 -7.03 -22.21
N MET A 24 2.91 -5.89 -21.49
CA MET A 24 2.95 -5.90 -20.03
C MET A 24 1.71 -6.57 -19.41
N CYS A 25 0.51 -6.34 -19.98
CA CYS A 25 -0.71 -7.01 -19.51
C CYS A 25 -0.62 -8.52 -19.69
N ARG A 26 -0.19 -8.98 -20.87
CA ARG A 26 -0.03 -10.41 -21.16
C ARG A 26 1.00 -11.06 -20.24
N LEU A 27 2.17 -10.46 -20.12
CA LEU A 27 3.27 -11.00 -19.31
C LEU A 27 2.92 -11.03 -17.81
N SER A 28 2.27 -9.98 -17.29
CA SER A 28 1.80 -10.01 -15.90
C SER A 28 0.77 -11.11 -15.66
N ASP A 29 -0.16 -11.35 -16.59
CA ASP A 29 -1.14 -12.44 -16.47
C ASP A 29 -0.47 -13.83 -16.54
N ASP A 30 0.51 -14.02 -17.42
CA ASP A 30 1.26 -15.27 -17.53
C ASP A 30 2.10 -15.55 -16.27
N ILE A 31 2.75 -14.53 -15.71
CA ILE A 31 3.50 -14.64 -14.44
C ILE A 31 2.55 -15.00 -13.30
N ILE A 32 1.42 -14.29 -13.16
CA ILE A 32 0.43 -14.57 -12.11
C ILE A 32 -0.16 -15.98 -12.24
N ALA A 33 -0.33 -16.48 -13.46
CA ALA A 33 -0.82 -17.84 -13.70
C ALA A 33 0.21 -18.91 -13.33
N ALA A 34 1.51 -18.63 -13.53
CA ALA A 34 2.60 -19.54 -13.19
C ALA A 34 2.97 -19.51 -11.70
N GLU A 35 3.05 -18.31 -11.11
CA GLU A 35 3.42 -18.04 -9.72
C GLU A 35 2.51 -16.94 -9.14
N PRO A 36 1.33 -17.33 -8.59
CA PRO A 36 0.35 -16.38 -8.07
C PRO A 36 0.87 -15.49 -6.93
N GLU A 37 1.90 -15.91 -6.20
CA GLU A 37 2.54 -15.18 -5.11
C GLU A 37 3.55 -14.12 -5.58
N TYR A 38 3.81 -14.01 -6.89
CA TYR A 38 4.77 -13.05 -7.44
C TYR A 38 4.23 -11.60 -7.36
N ALA A 39 4.53 -10.92 -6.24
CA ALA A 39 3.94 -9.63 -5.89
C ALA A 39 4.18 -8.51 -6.93
N GLU A 40 5.35 -8.48 -7.57
CA GLU A 40 5.66 -7.44 -8.57
C GLU A 40 4.80 -7.56 -9.84
N ALA A 41 4.35 -8.76 -10.21
CA ALA A 41 3.42 -8.94 -11.33
C ALA A 41 2.03 -8.40 -10.98
N TRP A 42 1.56 -8.61 -9.74
CA TRP A 42 0.34 -7.97 -9.25
C TRP A 42 0.45 -6.45 -9.18
N TRP A 43 1.63 -5.93 -8.84
CA TRP A 43 1.87 -4.49 -8.82
C TRP A 43 1.84 -3.91 -10.24
N MET A 44 2.49 -4.58 -11.20
CA MET A 44 2.39 -4.21 -12.61
C MET A 44 0.93 -4.21 -13.07
N ARG A 45 0.18 -5.27 -12.73
CA ARG A 45 -1.24 -5.37 -13.04
C ARG A 45 -2.04 -4.20 -12.45
N ALA A 46 -1.83 -3.86 -11.18
CA ALA A 46 -2.51 -2.73 -10.54
C ALA A 46 -2.33 -1.41 -11.33
N ASN A 47 -1.12 -1.18 -11.84
CA ASN A 47 -0.79 0.03 -12.60
C ASN A 47 -1.43 0.04 -13.99
N LEU A 48 -1.53 -1.14 -14.61
CA LEU A 48 -2.13 -1.31 -15.94
C LEU A 48 -3.66 -1.19 -15.94
N GLU A 49 -4.32 -1.51 -14.81
CA GLU A 49 -5.76 -1.33 -14.65
C GLU A 49 -6.18 0.14 -14.60
N LEU A 50 -5.25 1.06 -14.36
CA LEU A 50 -5.50 2.50 -14.41
C LEU A 50 -5.20 3.07 -15.81
N PRO A 51 -5.99 4.06 -16.27
CA PRO A 51 -5.74 4.70 -17.55
C PRO A 51 -4.40 5.45 -17.54
N ALA A 52 -3.73 5.47 -18.69
CA ALA A 52 -2.46 6.20 -18.84
C ALA A 52 -2.66 7.74 -18.71
N GLN A 53 -3.85 8.24 -19.03
CA GLN A 53 -4.23 9.65 -18.91
C GLN A 53 -5.68 9.78 -18.46
N GLY A 54 -5.96 10.78 -17.64
CA GLY A 54 -7.29 11.05 -17.10
C GLY A 54 -7.58 10.29 -15.80
N MET A 55 -8.82 10.45 -15.31
CA MET A 55 -9.30 9.79 -14.11
C MET A 55 -9.82 8.38 -14.43
N PRO A 56 -9.54 7.37 -13.59
CA PRO A 56 -10.10 6.04 -13.76
C PRO A 56 -11.63 6.06 -13.58
N ASN A 57 -12.32 5.17 -14.29
CA ASN A 57 -13.70 4.87 -13.94
C ASN A 57 -13.78 3.89 -12.75
N LEU A 58 -14.97 3.74 -12.16
CA LEU A 58 -15.19 2.86 -11.00
C LEU A 58 -14.75 1.41 -11.24
N ARG A 59 -14.85 0.91 -12.48
CA ARG A 59 -14.42 -0.45 -12.81
C ARG A 59 -12.91 -0.55 -12.76
N GLU A 60 -12.20 0.36 -13.40
CA GLU A 60 -10.73 0.44 -13.41
C GLU A 60 -10.18 0.56 -11.99
N ALA A 61 -10.70 1.53 -11.22
CA ALA A 61 -10.35 1.71 -9.80
C ALA A 61 -10.56 0.43 -8.99
N SER A 62 -11.71 -0.23 -9.15
CA SER A 62 -12.00 -1.50 -8.47
C SER A 62 -11.04 -2.63 -8.86
N ARG A 63 -10.57 -2.68 -10.12
CA ARG A 63 -9.59 -3.69 -10.55
C ARG A 63 -8.19 -3.40 -10.01
N CYS A 64 -7.77 -2.13 -10.04
CA CYS A 64 -6.53 -1.68 -9.40
C CYS A 64 -6.50 -2.04 -7.91
N LEU A 65 -7.59 -1.75 -7.16
CA LEU A 65 -7.68 -2.10 -5.74
C LEU A 65 -7.56 -3.60 -5.47
N ARG A 66 -8.19 -4.45 -6.30
CA ARG A 66 -8.05 -5.91 -6.16
C ARG A 66 -6.61 -6.37 -6.38
N ALA A 67 -5.92 -5.80 -7.35
CA ALA A 67 -4.52 -6.11 -7.59
C ALA A 67 -3.63 -5.61 -6.43
N CYS A 68 -3.86 -4.39 -5.90
CA CYS A 68 -3.15 -3.89 -4.72
C CYS A 68 -3.35 -4.80 -3.49
N ARG A 69 -4.56 -5.31 -3.28
CA ARG A 69 -4.85 -6.31 -2.23
C ARG A 69 -4.01 -7.57 -2.38
N LYS A 70 -3.79 -8.04 -3.61
CA LYS A 70 -2.90 -9.18 -3.87
C LYS A 70 -1.43 -8.85 -3.65
N VAL A 71 -0.98 -7.65 -4.00
CA VAL A 71 0.38 -7.22 -3.67
C VAL A 71 0.61 -7.27 -2.16
N VAL A 72 -0.26 -6.67 -1.34
CA VAL A 72 -0.05 -6.64 0.12
C VAL A 72 -0.30 -8.00 0.81
N GLU A 73 -1.03 -8.90 0.15
CA GLU A 73 -1.21 -10.29 0.63
C GLU A 73 0.10 -11.08 0.52
N TYR A 74 0.87 -10.88 -0.56
CA TYR A 74 2.11 -11.61 -0.80
C TYR A 74 3.39 -10.85 -0.41
N ASP A 75 3.35 -9.52 -0.41
CA ASP A 75 4.38 -8.61 0.09
C ASP A 75 3.76 -7.55 1.00
N PRO A 76 3.52 -7.88 2.29
CA PRO A 76 2.90 -6.97 3.25
C PRO A 76 3.68 -5.66 3.48
N GLU A 77 4.99 -5.64 3.19
CA GLU A 77 5.82 -4.43 3.36
C GLU A 77 5.83 -3.51 2.14
N ASN A 78 5.09 -3.86 1.08
CA ASN A 78 5.02 -3.07 -0.14
C ASN A 78 4.28 -1.74 0.05
N ARG A 79 5.01 -0.70 0.47
CA ARG A 79 4.44 0.64 0.70
C ARG A 79 3.70 1.21 -0.52
N ARG A 80 4.18 0.91 -1.73
CA ARG A 80 3.56 1.41 -2.99
C ARG A 80 2.12 0.91 -3.13
N ALA A 81 1.87 -0.36 -2.81
CA ALA A 81 0.55 -0.96 -2.90
C ALA A 81 -0.40 -0.48 -1.79
N TRP A 82 0.10 -0.32 -0.56
CA TRP A 82 -0.69 0.29 0.52
C TRP A 82 -1.15 1.70 0.17
N TRP A 83 -0.22 2.53 -0.29
CA TRP A 83 -0.51 3.90 -0.69
C TRP A 83 -1.51 3.96 -1.85
N ARG A 84 -1.26 3.21 -2.92
CA ARG A 84 -2.17 3.16 -4.08
C ARG A 84 -3.55 2.62 -3.72
N GLY A 85 -3.63 1.56 -2.91
CA GLY A 85 -4.91 1.02 -2.45
C GLY A 85 -5.70 2.03 -1.60
N GLY A 86 -5.03 2.75 -0.71
CA GLY A 86 -5.63 3.80 0.11
C GLY A 86 -6.16 4.96 -0.73
N GLN A 87 -5.36 5.45 -1.68
CA GLN A 87 -5.76 6.49 -2.62
C GLN A 87 -7.00 6.08 -3.41
N ILE A 88 -7.02 4.87 -3.98
CA ILE A 88 -8.17 4.36 -4.75
C ILE A 88 -9.42 4.28 -3.89
N LEU A 89 -9.31 3.83 -2.63
CA LEU A 89 -10.45 3.76 -1.72
C LEU A 89 -11.03 5.14 -1.42
N VAL A 90 -10.19 6.14 -1.16
CA VAL A 90 -10.62 7.49 -0.78
C VAL A 90 -11.08 8.30 -1.98
N GLU A 91 -10.23 8.45 -2.99
CA GLU A 91 -10.41 9.42 -4.08
C GLU A 91 -11.34 8.90 -5.18
N GLU A 92 -11.16 7.64 -5.60
CA GLU A 92 -11.83 7.11 -6.78
C GLU A 92 -13.12 6.34 -6.45
N LEU A 93 -13.16 5.69 -5.28
CA LEU A 93 -14.30 4.87 -4.85
C LEU A 93 -15.15 5.53 -3.75
N GLY A 94 -14.60 6.50 -3.00
CA GLY A 94 -15.30 7.16 -1.89
C GLY A 94 -15.66 6.22 -0.73
N MET A 95 -14.95 5.10 -0.59
CA MET A 95 -15.17 4.06 0.42
C MET A 95 -14.34 4.35 1.67
N LEU A 96 -14.74 5.36 2.44
CA LEU A 96 -13.95 5.92 3.54
C LEU A 96 -13.82 4.95 4.72
N GLU A 97 -14.87 4.19 5.06
CA GLU A 97 -14.82 3.18 6.13
C GLU A 97 -13.86 2.03 5.79
N GLU A 98 -13.85 1.58 4.54
CA GLU A 98 -12.90 0.59 4.04
C GLU A 98 -11.49 1.15 3.99
N ALA A 99 -11.30 2.43 3.67
CA ALA A 99 -10.00 3.11 3.73
C ALA A 99 -9.46 3.13 5.17
N LEU A 100 -10.30 3.42 6.17
CA LEU A 100 -9.89 3.36 7.58
C LEU A 100 -9.42 1.95 7.98
N SER A 101 -10.13 0.93 7.51
CA SER A 101 -9.78 -0.48 7.74
C SER A 101 -8.49 -0.87 7.04
N TRP A 102 -8.30 -0.42 5.80
CA TRP A 102 -7.08 -0.63 5.00
C TRP A 102 -5.84 -0.06 5.70
N TRP A 103 -5.92 1.19 6.15
CA TRP A 103 -4.82 1.82 6.88
C TRP A 103 -4.61 1.21 8.27
N GLN A 104 -5.65 0.67 8.91
CA GLN A 104 -5.49 -0.05 10.16
C GLN A 104 -4.66 -1.33 9.95
N LEU A 105 -4.91 -2.08 8.88
CA LEU A 105 -4.10 -3.27 8.54
C LEU A 105 -2.64 -2.90 8.28
N ARG A 106 -2.36 -1.78 7.59
CA ARG A 106 -0.98 -1.31 7.39
C ARG A 106 -0.27 -1.03 8.71
N ARG A 107 -0.96 -0.47 9.72
CA ARG A 107 -0.39 -0.26 11.06
C ARG A 107 -0.05 -1.57 11.78
N GLU A 108 -0.77 -2.65 11.50
CA GLU A 108 -0.45 -3.96 12.09
C GLU A 108 0.84 -4.53 11.49
N VAL A 109 1.05 -4.31 10.19
CA VAL A 109 2.29 -4.70 9.49
C VAL A 109 3.47 -3.82 9.89
N SER A 110 3.27 -2.50 9.93
CA SER A 110 4.31 -1.51 10.25
C SER A 110 3.87 -0.56 11.37
N PRO A 111 3.94 -0.98 12.65
CA PRO A 111 3.41 -0.21 13.78
C PRO A 111 4.09 1.12 14.03
N THR A 112 5.34 1.27 13.58
CA THR A 112 6.13 2.50 13.74
C THR A 112 6.00 3.45 12.57
N ASP A 113 5.28 3.07 11.52
CA ASP A 113 5.02 3.91 10.35
C ASP A 113 3.92 4.94 10.70
N PRO A 114 4.23 6.25 10.69
CA PRO A 114 3.24 7.27 11.03
C PRO A 114 2.23 7.52 9.91
N GLU A 115 2.56 7.18 8.66
CA GLU A 115 1.75 7.51 7.48
C GLU A 115 0.31 6.98 7.57
N PRO A 116 0.04 5.70 7.88
CA PRO A 116 -1.33 5.18 7.97
C PRO A 116 -2.20 5.91 8.99
N LEU A 117 -1.62 6.40 10.09
CA LEU A 117 -2.38 7.12 11.10
C LEU A 117 -2.73 8.54 10.63
N ILE A 118 -1.80 9.20 9.94
CA ILE A 118 -2.06 10.50 9.30
C ILE A 118 -3.24 10.36 8.33
N GLU A 119 -3.22 9.32 7.49
CA GLU A 119 -4.30 9.02 6.55
C GLU A 119 -5.62 8.72 7.26
N GLN A 120 -5.63 7.92 8.33
CA GLN A 120 -6.83 7.66 9.13
C GLN A 120 -7.41 8.95 9.73
N VAL A 121 -6.57 9.85 10.22
CA VAL A 121 -7.01 11.14 10.79
C VAL A 121 -7.63 12.04 9.71
N ALA A 122 -7.03 12.09 8.52
CA ALA A 122 -7.59 12.83 7.38
C ALA A 122 -8.98 12.29 7.00
N ILE A 123 -9.11 10.97 6.84
CA ILE A 123 -10.39 10.32 6.52
C ILE A 123 -11.44 10.58 7.61
N LEU A 124 -11.07 10.51 8.89
CA LEU A 124 -11.99 10.82 10.00
C LEU A 124 -12.44 12.29 9.99
N ALA A 125 -11.56 13.21 9.60
CA ALA A 125 -11.92 14.62 9.45
C ALA A 125 -12.92 14.83 8.30
N ASP A 126 -12.73 14.12 7.17
CA ASP A 126 -13.65 14.15 6.02
C ASP A 126 -15.03 13.55 6.37
N LEU A 127 -15.06 12.54 7.23
CA LEU A 127 -16.29 11.98 7.81
C LEU A 127 -16.93 12.87 8.90
N GLY A 128 -16.30 14.01 9.26
CA GLY A 128 -16.76 14.90 10.33
C GLY A 128 -16.57 14.34 11.75
N GLN A 129 -15.81 13.25 11.92
CA GLN A 129 -15.56 12.57 13.19
C GLN A 129 -14.37 13.17 13.95
N TYR A 130 -14.39 14.49 14.17
CA TYR A 130 -13.26 15.23 14.76
C TYR A 130 -12.85 14.76 16.16
N GLY A 131 -13.80 14.27 16.96
CA GLY A 131 -13.49 13.73 18.30
C GLY A 131 -12.58 12.51 18.24
N ILE A 132 -12.91 11.55 17.36
CA ILE A 132 -12.12 10.33 17.16
C ILE A 132 -10.78 10.67 16.50
N ALA A 133 -10.76 11.61 15.55
CA ALA A 133 -9.53 12.10 14.94
C ALA A 133 -8.57 12.70 15.99
N SER A 134 -9.08 13.53 16.89
CA SER A 134 -8.27 14.12 17.97
C SER A 134 -7.76 13.08 18.97
N GLU A 135 -8.57 12.08 19.31
CA GLU A 135 -8.16 11.00 20.19
C GLU A 135 -6.99 10.19 19.59
N ARG A 136 -7.10 9.85 18.29
CA ARG A 136 -6.04 9.15 17.56
C ARG A 136 -4.73 9.95 17.48
N LEU A 137 -4.81 11.25 17.22
CA LEU A 137 -3.64 12.13 17.23
C LEU A 137 -2.97 12.18 18.61
N ASN A 138 -3.77 12.26 19.68
CA ASN A 138 -3.25 12.27 21.04
C ASN A 138 -2.54 10.95 21.38
N GLN A 139 -3.09 9.81 20.95
CA GLN A 139 -2.45 8.51 21.16
C GLN A 139 -1.05 8.47 20.51
N LEU A 140 -0.91 8.91 19.25
CA LEU A 140 0.39 8.96 18.57
C LEU A 140 1.39 9.86 19.29
N TRP A 141 0.94 11.04 19.69
CA TRP A 141 1.78 11.99 20.40
C TRP A 141 2.34 11.37 21.68
N MET A 142 1.50 10.66 22.44
CA MET A 142 1.91 9.96 23.66
C MET A 142 2.87 8.81 23.36
N GLU A 143 2.59 7.96 22.36
CA GLU A 143 3.48 6.87 21.94
C GLU A 143 4.87 7.40 21.52
N GLY A 144 4.91 8.52 20.78
CA GLY A 144 6.15 9.18 20.39
C GLY A 144 6.92 9.77 21.58
N MET A 145 6.23 10.36 22.56
CA MET A 145 6.85 10.86 23.79
C MET A 145 7.45 9.72 24.62
N ASP A 146 6.75 8.60 24.76
CA ASP A 146 7.21 7.43 25.52
C ASP A 146 8.44 6.79 24.88
N ALA A 147 8.47 6.67 23.55
CA ALA A 147 9.63 6.17 22.82
C ALA A 147 10.86 7.08 23.01
N MET A 148 10.69 8.40 22.98
CA MET A 148 11.78 9.34 23.25
C MET A 148 12.26 9.24 24.71
N ALA A 149 11.35 9.19 25.68
CA ALA A 149 11.70 9.05 27.10
C ALA A 149 12.51 7.77 27.37
N HIS A 150 12.09 6.65 26.78
CA HIS A 150 12.80 5.36 26.87
C HIS A 150 14.22 5.45 26.28
N SER A 151 14.38 6.12 25.12
CA SER A 151 15.70 6.29 24.49
C SER A 151 16.68 7.11 25.34
N GLN A 152 16.20 8.15 26.04
CA GLN A 152 17.04 8.96 26.92
C GLN A 152 17.47 8.17 28.16
N LEU A 153 16.57 7.39 28.76
CA LEU A 153 16.89 6.52 29.90
C LEU A 153 17.96 5.46 29.55
N MET A 154 17.82 4.80 28.39
CA MET A 154 18.79 3.81 27.90
C MET A 154 20.17 4.42 27.59
N ARG A 155 20.22 5.70 27.23
CA ARG A 155 21.48 6.42 27.02
C ARG A 155 22.16 6.76 28.35
N ILE A 156 21.41 7.16 29.37
CA ILE A 156 21.92 7.45 30.71
C ILE A 156 22.42 6.18 31.40
N ALA A 157 21.68 5.06 31.32
CA ALA A 157 22.08 3.78 31.90
C ALA A 157 23.43 3.26 31.34
N ARG A 158 23.70 3.49 30.04
CA ARG A 158 24.97 3.14 29.39
C ARG A 158 26.17 4.01 29.79
N LEU A 159 25.92 5.19 30.36
CA LEU A 159 26.98 6.10 30.82
C LEU A 159 27.36 5.87 32.29
N HIS A 160 26.58 5.08 33.02
CA HIS A 160 26.74 4.86 34.46
C HIS A 160 26.91 3.38 34.86
N GLY A 161 27.16 2.48 33.90
CA GLY A 161 27.54 1.08 34.12
C GLY A 161 28.89 0.77 33.50
#